data_AF-A0A0D9V8Z1-F1
#
_entry.id   AF-A0A0D9V8Z1-F1
#
_cell.length_a   1.000
_cell.length_b   1.000
_cell.length_c   1.000
_cell.angle_alpha   90.00
_cell.angle_beta   90.00
_cell.angle_gamma   90.00
#
_symmetry.space_group_name_H-M   'P 1'
#
loop_
_entity.id
_entity.type
_entity.pdbx_description
1 polymer ?
#
loop_
_entity_poly.entity_id
_entity_poly.type
_entity_poly.pdbx_seq_one_letter_code
_entity_poly.pdbx_strand_id
1 'polypeptide(L)'
;MAASSLLSVLSPRSQLAALLLLVLLLAVGAGANYDSKAVSALCSKTTDMASCLKVFPTLPDTAIANASDSLKLYRVLSEYCMSKIDEAKSFAEAMIYRKKGYEGVISQTDIESEPAPPHISSKCLASCNESIGVVYSILLCGRTYPEDKPPIIHQNLTALFRGGHPPPLCETGCPDSSSSNSETILATKFHYIWTLLHLMDAILQHFFSGLTPA
;
A
#
# COMPACT_ATOMS: atom_id res chain seq x y z
N MET A 1 -34.98 -22.83 50.72
CA MET A 1 -35.04 -21.56 49.98
C MET A 1 -34.40 -21.80 48.63
N ALA A 2 -35.18 -21.60 47.57
CA ALA A 2 -34.82 -21.91 46.19
C ALA A 2 -33.94 -20.80 45.59
N ALA A 3 -32.93 -21.20 44.81
CA ALA A 3 -32.31 -20.36 43.81
C ALA A 3 -31.93 -21.25 42.62
N SER A 4 -32.95 -21.70 41.89
CA SER A 4 -32.79 -22.18 40.53
C SER A 4 -32.70 -20.98 39.58
N SER A 5 -31.97 -21.19 38.47
CA SER A 5 -32.18 -20.52 37.18
C SER A 5 -31.50 -19.16 36.94
N LEU A 6 -30.24 -19.19 36.52
CA LEU A 6 -29.65 -18.12 35.67
C LEU A 6 -28.94 -18.66 34.40
N LEU A 7 -29.11 -19.94 34.06
CA LEU A 7 -28.74 -20.48 32.76
C LEU A 7 -30.02 -20.61 31.92
N SER A 8 -30.40 -19.56 31.17
CA SER A 8 -31.16 -19.66 29.89
C SER A 8 -31.90 -18.38 29.47
N VAL A 9 -31.21 -17.27 29.19
CA VAL A 9 -31.74 -16.29 28.21
C VAL A 9 -30.58 -15.56 27.51
N LEU A 10 -29.84 -16.26 26.64
CA LEU A 10 -29.10 -15.57 25.57
C LEU A 10 -29.66 -16.04 24.24
N SER A 11 -30.32 -15.11 23.54
CA SER A 11 -30.86 -15.27 22.19
C SER A 11 -29.79 -15.87 21.25
N PRO A 12 -30.16 -16.76 20.30
CA PRO A 12 -29.22 -17.39 19.36
C PRO A 12 -28.42 -16.36 18.53
N ARG A 13 -28.96 -15.14 18.35
CA ARG A 13 -28.25 -14.01 17.73
C ARG A 13 -27.08 -13.47 18.58
N SER A 14 -27.19 -13.49 19.90
CA SER A 14 -26.12 -13.00 20.79
C SER A 14 -24.97 -14.01 20.90
N GLN A 15 -25.26 -15.32 20.76
CA GLN A 15 -24.23 -16.35 20.71
C GLN A 15 -23.42 -16.27 19.40
N LEU A 16 -24.08 -16.02 18.26
CA LEU A 16 -23.42 -15.74 16.99
C LEU A 16 -22.56 -14.46 17.04
N ALA A 17 -23.06 -13.40 17.68
CA ALA A 17 -22.29 -12.16 17.85
C ALA A 17 -21.07 -12.36 18.76
N ALA A 18 -21.20 -13.12 19.85
CA ALA A 18 -20.09 -13.46 20.73
C ALA A 18 -19.06 -14.37 20.04
N LEU A 19 -19.51 -15.36 19.25
CA LEU A 19 -18.61 -16.19 18.43
C LEU A 19 -17.93 -15.38 17.33
N LEU A 20 -18.62 -14.46 16.65
CA LEU A 20 -18.03 -13.58 15.64
C LEU A 20 -16.99 -12.64 16.26
N LEU A 21 -17.25 -12.10 17.46
CA LEU A 21 -16.27 -11.33 18.23
C LEU A 21 -15.06 -12.17 18.64
N LEU A 22 -15.27 -13.42 19.06
CA LEU A 22 -14.18 -14.37 19.34
C LEU A 22 -13.37 -14.72 18.09
N VAL A 23 -14.01 -14.91 16.93
CA VAL A 23 -13.32 -15.14 15.64
C VAL A 23 -12.57 -13.88 15.17
N LEU A 24 -13.12 -12.68 15.38
CA LEU A 24 -12.43 -11.42 15.10
C LEU A 24 -11.24 -11.19 16.05
N LEU A 25 -11.34 -11.62 17.30
CA LEU A 25 -10.24 -11.55 18.28
C LEU A 25 -9.16 -12.63 18.03
N LEU A 26 -9.54 -13.81 17.52
CA LEU A 26 -8.61 -14.88 17.13
C LEU A 26 -8.03 -14.69 15.73
N ALA A 27 -8.58 -13.78 14.92
CA ALA A 27 -7.99 -13.32 13.67
C ALA A 27 -6.93 -12.22 13.87
N VAL A 28 -6.72 -11.76 15.11
CA VAL A 28 -5.47 -11.08 15.48
C VAL A 28 -4.41 -12.15 15.50
N GLY A 29 -3.62 -12.17 14.41
CA GLY A 29 -2.80 -13.29 13.98
C GLY A 29 -1.99 -13.97 15.07
N ALA A 30 -1.74 -15.26 14.83
CA ALA A 30 -0.64 -15.99 15.45
C ALA A 30 0.56 -15.04 15.53
N GLY A 31 0.88 -14.62 16.76
CA GLY A 31 1.84 -13.56 17.00
C GLY A 31 3.17 -13.97 16.41
N ALA A 32 3.52 -13.38 15.27
CA ALA A 32 4.90 -13.38 14.85
C ALA A 32 5.68 -12.73 16.00
N ASN A 33 6.58 -13.50 16.62
CA ASN A 33 7.41 -13.03 17.72
C ASN A 33 8.49 -12.08 17.16
N TYR A 34 8.07 -10.88 16.76
CA TYR A 34 8.96 -9.81 16.35
C TYR A 34 9.13 -8.81 17.49
N ASP A 35 10.31 -8.19 17.55
CA ASP A 35 10.61 -7.19 18.57
C ASP A 35 9.73 -5.95 18.35
N SER A 36 8.64 -5.85 19.11
CA SER A 36 7.69 -4.75 19.06
C SER A 36 8.35 -3.40 19.34
N LYS A 37 9.46 -3.39 20.10
CA LYS A 37 10.25 -2.18 20.36
C LYS A 37 11.04 -1.76 19.13
N ALA A 38 11.65 -2.71 18.41
CA ALA A 38 12.36 -2.43 17.16
C ALA A 38 11.41 -1.89 16.08
N VAL A 39 10.22 -2.50 15.93
CA VAL A 39 9.20 -2.04 14.98
C VAL A 39 8.66 -0.66 15.35
N SER A 40 8.39 -0.40 16.63
CA SER A 40 7.96 0.91 17.10
C SER A 40 9.02 1.99 16.85
N ALA A 41 10.30 1.69 17.15
CA ALA A 41 11.41 2.59 16.87
C ALA A 41 11.56 2.88 15.36
N LEU A 42 11.37 1.87 14.51
CA LEU A 42 11.38 2.05 13.06
C LEU A 42 10.21 2.92 12.58
N CYS A 43 8.97 2.58 12.98
CA CYS A 43 7.77 3.30 12.56
C CYS A 43 7.72 4.75 13.06
N SER A 44 8.33 5.06 14.20
CA SER A 44 8.43 6.44 14.71
C SER A 44 9.24 7.38 13.80
N LYS A 45 10.03 6.84 12.86
CA LYS A 45 10.79 7.63 11.87
C LYS A 45 9.99 7.89 10.59
N THR A 46 8.84 7.24 10.42
CA THR A 46 7.95 7.47 9.28
C THR A 46 7.08 8.70 9.52
N THR A 47 6.63 9.36 8.45
CA THR A 47 5.67 10.47 8.55
C THR A 47 4.26 10.00 8.93
N ASP A 48 3.98 8.70 8.82
CA ASP A 48 2.73 8.07 9.23
C ASP A 48 2.99 6.78 10.02
N MET A 49 3.30 6.97 11.31
CA MET A 49 3.58 5.87 12.24
C MET A 49 2.39 4.89 12.34
N ALA A 50 1.15 5.38 12.28
CA ALA A 50 -0.03 4.54 12.43
C ALA A 50 -0.18 3.58 11.24
N SER A 51 -0.02 4.09 10.02
CA SER A 51 -0.04 3.26 8.82
C SER A 51 1.14 2.29 8.78
N CYS A 52 2.34 2.72 9.21
CA CYS A 52 3.49 1.83 9.35
C CYS A 52 3.21 0.65 10.28
N LEU A 53 2.70 0.90 11.49
CA LEU A 53 2.37 -0.14 12.46
C LEU A 53 1.25 -1.07 11.96
N LYS A 54 0.34 -0.55 11.14
CA LYS A 54 -0.74 -1.33 10.53
C LYS A 54 -0.25 -2.24 9.39
N VAL A 55 0.73 -1.78 8.62
CA VAL A 55 1.28 -2.52 7.46
C VAL A 55 2.36 -3.52 7.86
N PHE A 56 3.12 -3.27 8.92
CA PHE A 56 4.19 -4.18 9.32
C PHE A 56 3.72 -5.66 9.50
N PRO A 57 2.56 -5.93 10.13
CA PRO A 57 2.06 -7.31 10.27
C PRO A 57 1.56 -7.94 8.96
N THR A 58 1.36 -7.16 7.89
CA THR A 58 0.93 -7.67 6.58
C THR A 58 2.10 -8.01 5.66
N LEU A 59 3.33 -7.78 6.13
CA LEU A 59 4.55 -8.14 5.43
C LEU A 59 4.74 -9.66 5.42
N PRO A 60 5.48 -10.20 4.44
CA PRO A 60 5.83 -11.62 4.44
C PRO A 60 6.63 -11.99 5.70
N ASP A 61 6.48 -13.23 6.18
CA ASP A 61 7.20 -13.73 7.37
C ASP A 61 8.71 -13.54 7.27
N THR A 62 9.27 -13.60 6.06
CA THR A 62 10.69 -13.33 5.79
C THR A 62 11.08 -11.88 6.09
N ALA A 63 10.21 -10.90 5.86
CA ALA A 63 10.48 -9.51 6.26
C ALA A 63 10.44 -9.40 7.78
N ILE A 64 9.43 -10.01 8.41
CA ILE A 64 9.26 -9.98 9.87
C ILE A 64 10.45 -10.64 10.58
N ALA A 65 10.94 -11.78 10.08
CA ALA A 65 12.10 -12.49 10.61
C ALA A 65 13.41 -11.68 10.49
N ASN A 66 13.49 -10.76 9.54
CA ASN A 66 14.66 -9.91 9.31
C ASN A 66 14.52 -8.51 9.91
N ALA A 67 13.52 -8.26 10.77
CA ALA A 67 13.23 -6.92 11.32
C ALA A 67 14.43 -6.24 12.01
N SER A 68 15.38 -7.02 12.55
CA SER A 68 16.59 -6.53 13.24
C SER A 68 17.76 -6.23 12.31
N ASP A 69 17.74 -6.69 11.05
CA ASP A 69 18.78 -6.45 10.04
C ASP A 69 18.23 -5.52 8.96
N SER A 70 18.50 -4.21 9.09
CA SER A 70 17.91 -3.19 8.22
C SER A 70 18.19 -3.43 6.74
N LEU A 71 19.35 -3.98 6.37
CA LEU A 71 19.70 -4.21 4.96
C LEU A 71 18.95 -5.43 4.41
N LYS A 72 18.85 -6.53 5.19
CA LYS A 72 18.03 -7.68 4.78
C LYS A 72 16.54 -7.33 4.74
N LEU A 73 16.04 -6.60 5.75
CA LEU A 73 14.67 -6.11 5.78
C LEU A 73 14.35 -5.26 4.56
N TYR A 74 15.24 -4.33 4.21
CA TYR A 74 15.11 -3.52 2.99
C TYR A 74 15.00 -4.39 1.73
N ARG A 75 15.86 -5.41 1.56
CA ARG A 75 15.84 -6.25 0.36
C ARG A 75 14.50 -6.98 0.20
N VAL A 76 14.03 -7.64 1.27
CA VAL A 76 12.75 -8.34 1.25
C VAL A 76 11.59 -7.36 1.04
N LEU A 77 11.62 -6.21 1.70
CA LEU A 77 10.59 -5.18 1.52
C LEU A 77 10.59 -4.60 0.11
N SER A 78 11.75 -4.39 -0.50
CA SER A 78 11.88 -3.90 -1.87
C SER A 78 11.29 -4.87 -2.88
N GLU A 79 11.56 -6.16 -2.74
CA GLU A 79 10.98 -7.21 -3.60
C GLU A 79 9.45 -7.29 -3.43
N TYR A 80 8.99 -7.26 -2.18
CA TYR A 80 7.56 -7.28 -1.87
C TYR A 80 6.84 -6.04 -2.41
N CYS A 81 7.41 -4.85 -2.21
CA CYS A 81 6.86 -3.59 -2.70
C CYS A 81 6.79 -3.58 -4.24
N MET A 82 7.84 -4.05 -4.92
CA MET A 82 7.84 -4.17 -6.38
C MET A 82 6.70 -5.07 -6.89
N SER A 83 6.49 -6.23 -6.25
CA SER A 83 5.36 -7.11 -6.60
C SER A 83 4.00 -6.40 -6.45
N LYS A 84 3.82 -5.57 -5.41
CA LYS A 84 2.58 -4.79 -5.23
C LYS A 84 2.43 -3.68 -6.26
N ILE A 85 3.53 -3.06 -6.67
CA ILE A 85 3.53 -2.09 -7.77
C ILE A 85 3.13 -2.77 -9.08
N ASP A 86 3.68 -3.94 -9.40
CA ASP A 86 3.34 -4.68 -10.61
C ASP A 86 1.86 -5.10 -10.65
N GLU A 87 1.31 -5.53 -9.50
CA GLU A 87 -0.13 -5.81 -9.36
C GLU A 87 -0.98 -4.56 -9.65
N ALA A 88 -0.61 -3.42 -9.05
CA ALA A 88 -1.36 -2.16 -9.19
C ALA A 88 -1.25 -1.61 -10.62
N LYS A 89 -0.07 -1.67 -11.22
CA LYS A 89 0.20 -1.28 -12.60
C LYS A 89 -0.61 -2.10 -13.58
N SER A 90 -0.55 -3.43 -13.48
CA SER A 90 -1.31 -4.32 -14.35
C SER A 90 -2.83 -4.07 -14.23
N PHE A 91 -3.29 -3.77 -13.01
CA PHE A 91 -4.69 -3.42 -12.77
C PHE A 91 -5.09 -2.09 -13.44
N ALA A 92 -4.27 -1.05 -13.30
CA ALA A 92 -4.48 0.24 -13.96
C ALA A 92 -4.47 0.12 -15.49
N GLU A 93 -3.52 -0.62 -16.05
CA GLU A 93 -3.42 -0.88 -17.49
C GLU A 93 -4.67 -1.61 -18.02
N ALA A 94 -5.18 -2.61 -17.29
CA ALA A 94 -6.42 -3.29 -17.64
C ALA A 94 -7.64 -2.36 -17.62
N MET A 95 -7.72 -1.43 -16.66
CA MET A 95 -8.78 -0.42 -16.61
C MET A 95 -8.70 0.53 -17.82
N ILE A 96 -7.49 1.00 -18.15
CA ILE A 96 -7.25 1.87 -19.32
C ILE A 96 -7.63 1.14 -20.61
N TYR A 97 -7.24 -0.13 -20.76
CA TYR A 97 -7.56 -0.94 -21.93
C TYR A 97 -9.07 -1.15 -22.10
N ARG A 98 -9.79 -1.50 -21.02
CA ARG A 98 -11.25 -1.64 -21.06
C ARG A 98 -11.95 -0.35 -21.47
N LYS A 99 -11.45 0.80 -21.00
CA LYS A 99 -12.02 2.10 -21.33
C LYS A 99 -11.86 2.43 -22.82
N LYS A 100 -10.66 2.19 -23.38
CA LYS A 100 -10.41 2.31 -24.83
C LYS A 100 -11.30 1.38 -25.66
N GLY A 101 -11.45 0.13 -25.23
CA GLY A 101 -12.30 -0.85 -25.91
C GLY A 101 -13.78 -0.47 -25.90
N TYR A 102 -14.27 0.13 -24.82
CA TYR A 102 -15.65 0.63 -24.72
C TYR A 102 -15.90 1.88 -25.59
N GLU A 103 -14.94 2.81 -25.63
CA GLU A 103 -14.99 4.00 -26.51
C GLU A 103 -14.98 3.62 -28.00
N GLY A 104 -14.27 2.57 -28.38
CA GLY A 104 -14.27 2.02 -29.74
C GLY A 104 -15.61 1.40 -30.17
N VAL A 105 -16.42 0.93 -29.21
CA VAL A 105 -17.76 0.35 -29.47
C VAL A 105 -18.83 1.43 -29.54
N ILE A 106 -18.72 2.51 -28.76
CA ILE A 106 -19.67 3.63 -28.80
C ILE A 106 -19.47 4.51 -30.05
N SER A 107 -18.27 4.57 -30.61
CA SER A 107 -17.98 5.37 -31.82
C SER A 107 -18.53 4.78 -33.14
N GLN A 108 -19.30 3.69 -33.09
CA GLN A 108 -19.86 3.02 -34.28
C GLN A 108 -21.33 3.35 -34.57
N THR A 109 -21.93 4.34 -33.90
CA THR A 109 -23.24 4.89 -34.32
C THR A 109 -23.04 6.15 -35.16
N ASP A 110 -23.37 6.02 -36.44
CA ASP A 110 -23.28 6.98 -37.54
C ASP A 110 -23.71 8.43 -37.21
N ILE A 111 -22.76 9.36 -37.02
CA ILE A 111 -22.85 10.80 -37.38
C ILE A 111 -21.41 11.31 -37.55
N GLU A 112 -21.09 11.96 -38.68
CA GLU A 112 -19.84 12.73 -38.87
C GLU A 112 -19.59 13.64 -37.67
N SER A 113 -18.70 13.20 -36.77
CA SER A 113 -18.39 13.89 -35.53
C SER A 113 -16.89 14.07 -35.47
N GLU A 114 -16.45 15.25 -35.08
CA GLU A 114 -15.06 15.65 -34.83
C GLU A 114 -14.20 14.53 -34.22
N PRO A 115 -12.87 14.54 -34.46
CA PRO A 115 -11.96 13.59 -33.85
C PRO A 115 -12.18 13.58 -32.33
N ALA A 116 -12.59 12.41 -31.81
CA ALA A 116 -12.86 12.20 -30.40
C ALA A 116 -11.67 12.73 -29.56
N PRO A 117 -11.91 13.48 -28.48
CA PRO A 117 -10.83 14.02 -27.67
C PRO A 117 -10.03 12.85 -27.07
N PRO A 118 -8.70 12.98 -26.97
CA PRO A 118 -7.86 11.89 -26.51
C PRO A 118 -8.18 11.61 -25.03
N HIS A 119 -8.62 10.39 -24.74
CA HIS A 119 -8.59 9.76 -23.41
C HIS A 119 -9.28 10.51 -22.26
N ILE A 120 -10.57 10.26 -22.02
CA ILE A 120 -11.19 10.70 -20.76
C ILE A 120 -10.93 9.63 -19.68
N SER A 121 -9.69 9.36 -19.27
CA SER A 121 -9.49 8.66 -17.99
C SER A 121 -9.97 9.57 -16.85
N SER A 122 -10.57 9.01 -15.80
CA SER A 122 -10.94 9.85 -14.65
C SER A 122 -9.69 10.45 -14.02
N LYS A 123 -9.85 11.53 -13.25
CA LYS A 123 -8.74 12.13 -12.50
C LYS A 123 -8.06 11.12 -11.58
N CYS A 124 -8.83 10.24 -10.92
CA CYS A 124 -8.28 9.20 -10.06
C CYS A 124 -7.50 8.13 -10.83
N LEU A 125 -8.04 7.59 -11.92
CA LEU A 125 -7.31 6.61 -12.73
C LEU A 125 -6.02 7.20 -13.32
N ALA A 126 -6.10 8.43 -13.84
CA ALA A 126 -4.93 9.14 -14.37
C ALA A 126 -3.85 9.33 -13.30
N SER A 127 -4.22 9.92 -12.16
CA SER A 127 -3.28 10.19 -11.07
C SER A 127 -2.69 8.91 -10.49
N CYS A 128 -3.49 7.87 -10.29
CA CYS A 128 -2.99 6.60 -9.76
C CYS A 128 -2.04 5.91 -10.74
N ASN A 129 -2.37 5.86 -12.03
CA ASN A 129 -1.49 5.25 -13.03
C ASN A 129 -0.14 5.98 -13.13
N GLU A 130 -0.16 7.32 -13.14
CA GLU A 130 1.06 8.13 -13.13
C GLU A 130 1.89 7.90 -11.87
N SER A 131 1.26 7.95 -10.70
CA SER A 131 1.94 7.80 -9.41
C SER A 131 2.56 6.41 -9.25
N ILE A 132 1.86 5.36 -9.70
CA ILE A 132 2.39 3.99 -9.77
C ILE A 132 3.64 3.94 -10.67
N GLY A 133 3.62 4.61 -11.83
CA GLY A 133 4.76 4.71 -12.73
C GLY A 133 5.98 5.41 -12.10
N VAL A 134 5.74 6.48 -11.33
CA VAL A 134 6.80 7.20 -10.60
C VAL A 134 7.46 6.27 -9.58
N VAL A 135 6.67 5.64 -8.70
CA VAL A 135 7.23 4.78 -7.65
C VAL A 135 7.86 3.51 -8.21
N TYR A 136 7.32 2.96 -9.30
CA TYR A 136 7.94 1.87 -10.04
C TYR A 136 9.35 2.25 -10.53
N SER A 137 9.48 3.44 -11.12
CA SER A 137 10.76 3.92 -11.66
C SER A 137 11.79 4.13 -10.56
N ILE A 138 11.37 4.63 -9.39
CA ILE A 138 12.24 4.78 -8.21
C ILE A 138 12.79 3.42 -7.79
N LEU A 139 11.94 2.41 -7.60
CA LEU A 139 12.39 1.10 -7.11
C LEU A 139 13.12 0.27 -8.18
N LEU A 140 12.76 0.42 -9.47
CA LEU A 140 13.46 -0.24 -10.56
C LEU A 140 14.91 0.20 -10.58
N CYS A 141 15.14 1.50 -10.33
CA CYS A 141 16.45 2.14 -10.24
C CYS A 141 17.30 1.89 -11.52
N GLY A 142 16.63 1.77 -12.68
CA GLY A 142 17.26 1.60 -13.99
C GLY A 142 18.30 0.48 -14.06
N ARG A 143 19.42 0.75 -14.76
CA ARG A 143 20.57 -0.16 -14.90
C ARG A 143 21.61 0.08 -13.81
N THR A 144 21.18 0.07 -12.56
CA THR A 144 22.06 0.21 -11.40
C THR A 144 22.36 -1.18 -10.81
N TYR A 145 23.61 -1.41 -10.41
CA TYR A 145 23.98 -2.64 -9.71
C TYR A 145 23.22 -2.77 -8.38
N PRO A 146 22.80 -3.99 -7.96
CA PRO A 146 21.99 -4.18 -6.76
C PRO A 146 22.54 -3.53 -5.48
N GLU A 147 23.86 -3.50 -5.32
CA GLU A 147 24.58 -2.90 -4.20
C GLU A 147 24.50 -1.37 -4.15
N ASP A 148 24.36 -0.72 -5.31
CA ASP A 148 24.31 0.74 -5.43
C ASP A 148 22.86 1.27 -5.38
N LYS A 149 21.86 0.39 -5.48
CA LYS A 149 20.44 0.78 -5.44
C LYS A 149 20.00 1.41 -4.12
N PRO A 150 20.35 0.88 -2.93
CA PRO A 150 19.84 1.41 -1.64
C PRO A 150 20.06 2.92 -1.43
N PRO A 151 21.27 3.50 -1.64
CA PRO A 151 21.45 4.93 -1.44
C PRO A 151 20.65 5.78 -2.44
N ILE A 152 20.57 5.35 -3.70
CA ILE A 152 19.80 6.06 -4.75
C ILE A 152 18.30 6.02 -4.45
N ILE A 153 17.78 4.86 -4.05
CA ILE A 153 16.38 4.70 -3.66
C ILE A 153 16.08 5.55 -2.43
N HIS A 154 16.95 5.55 -1.41
CA HIS A 154 16.77 6.40 -0.23
C HIS A 154 16.71 7.88 -0.61
N GLN A 155 17.62 8.36 -1.45
CA GLN A 155 17.63 9.74 -1.90
C GLN A 155 16.34 10.11 -2.64
N ASN A 156 15.88 9.25 -3.54
CA ASN A 156 14.64 9.48 -4.30
C ASN A 156 13.39 9.45 -3.41
N LEU A 157 13.31 8.52 -2.45
CA LEU A 157 12.20 8.46 -1.49
C LEU A 157 12.22 9.65 -0.53
N THR A 158 13.40 10.07 -0.09
CA THR A 158 13.56 11.29 0.71
C THR A 158 13.12 12.52 -0.07
N ALA A 159 13.48 12.64 -1.35
CA ALA A 159 12.98 13.72 -2.20
C ALA A 159 11.46 13.65 -2.39
N LEU A 160 10.90 12.45 -2.58
CA LEU A 160 9.47 12.24 -2.73
C LEU A 160 8.68 12.67 -1.50
N PHE A 161 9.15 12.33 -0.29
CA PHE A 161 8.40 12.57 0.95
C PHE A 161 8.77 13.88 1.66
N ARG A 162 10.01 14.36 1.50
CA ARG A 162 10.55 15.51 2.24
C ARG A 162 11.00 16.65 1.32
N GLY A 163 10.88 16.51 -0.01
CA GLY A 163 11.26 17.54 -0.98
C GLY A 163 10.28 18.72 -1.10
N GLY A 164 9.23 18.77 -0.29
CA GLY A 164 8.25 19.87 -0.29
C GLY A 164 7.18 19.77 -1.37
N HIS A 165 7.15 18.68 -2.13
CA HIS A 165 6.06 18.39 -3.06
C HIS A 165 4.86 17.77 -2.33
N PRO A 166 3.63 18.18 -2.63
CA PRO A 166 2.46 17.52 -2.07
C PRO A 166 2.37 16.07 -2.59
N PRO A 167 1.84 15.13 -1.80
CA PRO A 167 1.54 13.80 -2.29
C PRO A 167 0.60 13.85 -3.51
N PRO A 168 0.63 12.84 -4.40
CA PRO A 168 -0.24 12.82 -5.57
C PRO A 168 -1.71 12.69 -5.18
N LEU A 169 -2.60 13.11 -6.08
CA LEU A 169 -4.05 13.00 -5.89
C LEU A 169 -4.51 11.55 -5.64
N CYS A 170 -3.81 10.55 -6.20
CA CYS A 170 -4.10 9.15 -5.89
C CYS A 170 -3.99 8.82 -4.39
N GLU A 171 -3.11 9.49 -3.64
CA GLU A 171 -2.94 9.30 -2.19
C GLU A 171 -3.93 10.12 -1.37
N THR A 172 -4.13 11.39 -1.74
CA THR A 172 -4.82 12.34 -0.84
C THR A 172 -6.22 12.71 -1.30
N GLY A 173 -6.55 12.45 -2.56
CA GLY A 173 -7.82 12.85 -3.18
C GLY A 173 -8.65 11.69 -3.73
N CYS A 174 -8.11 10.46 -3.72
CA CYS A 174 -8.80 9.28 -4.23
C CYS A 174 -9.00 8.21 -3.13
N PRO A 175 -10.10 7.46 -3.16
CA PRO A 175 -11.28 7.68 -3.99
C PRO A 175 -12.05 8.94 -3.56
N ASP A 176 -12.70 9.59 -4.53
CA ASP A 176 -13.70 10.64 -4.30
C ASP A 176 -15.13 10.14 -4.51
N SER A 177 -16.14 11.01 -4.36
CA SER A 177 -17.55 10.63 -4.54
C SER A 177 -17.91 10.22 -5.97
N SER A 178 -17.07 10.53 -6.95
CA SER A 178 -17.28 10.17 -8.35
C SER A 178 -16.55 8.88 -8.76
N SER A 179 -15.72 8.35 -7.86
CA SER A 179 -14.88 7.21 -8.13
C SER A 179 -15.68 5.92 -8.23
N SER A 180 -15.45 5.17 -9.30
CA SER A 180 -15.95 3.82 -9.48
C SER A 180 -15.32 2.84 -8.47
N ASN A 181 -15.95 1.68 -8.29
CA ASN A 181 -15.40 0.61 -7.45
C ASN A 181 -13.97 0.21 -7.85
N SER A 182 -13.68 0.18 -9.16
CA SER A 182 -12.34 -0.15 -9.65
C SER A 182 -11.32 0.95 -9.30
N GLU A 183 -11.70 2.22 -9.36
CA GLU A 183 -10.83 3.33 -8.94
C GLU A 183 -10.57 3.31 -7.43
N THR A 184 -11.58 2.99 -6.63
CA THR A 184 -11.41 2.75 -5.20
C THR A 184 -10.42 1.64 -4.90
N ILE A 185 -10.49 0.51 -5.63
CA ILE A 185 -9.55 -0.60 -5.48
C ILE A 185 -8.14 -0.16 -5.89
N LEU A 186 -7.99 0.58 -6.99
CA LEU A 186 -6.70 1.06 -7.46
C LEU A 186 -6.05 2.04 -6.47
N ALA A 187 -6.81 3.01 -5.95
CA ALA A 187 -6.36 3.95 -4.92
C ALA A 187 -5.94 3.20 -3.64
N THR A 188 -6.74 2.22 -3.20
CA THR A 188 -6.40 1.38 -2.04
C THR A 188 -5.08 0.63 -2.23
N LYS A 189 -4.83 0.08 -3.43
CA LYS A 189 -3.54 -0.54 -3.77
C LYS A 189 -2.40 0.47 -3.71
N PHE A 190 -2.62 1.68 -4.20
CA PHE A 190 -1.63 2.74 -4.16
C PHE A 190 -1.32 3.21 -2.72
N HIS A 191 -2.33 3.43 -1.87
CA HIS A 191 -2.11 3.79 -0.45
C HIS A 191 -1.27 2.74 0.29
N TYR A 192 -1.51 1.46 -0.03
CA TYR A 192 -0.70 0.38 0.53
C TYR A 192 0.76 0.46 0.06
N ILE A 193 0.99 0.66 -1.25
CA ILE A 193 2.34 0.89 -1.80
C ILE A 193 2.99 2.11 -1.16
N TRP A 194 2.27 3.23 -1.04
CA TRP A 194 2.76 4.46 -0.44
C TRP A 194 3.24 4.25 1.00
N THR A 195 2.47 3.49 1.79
CA THR A 195 2.87 3.11 3.15
C THR A 195 4.12 2.22 3.17
N LEU A 196 4.23 1.24 2.25
CA LEU A 196 5.43 0.41 2.13
C LEU A 196 6.68 1.24 1.79
N LEU A 197 6.54 2.26 0.95
CA LEU A 197 7.63 3.16 0.58
C LEU A 197 8.06 4.05 1.76
N HIS A 198 7.11 4.54 2.57
CA HIS A 198 7.44 5.25 3.82
C HIS A 198 8.22 4.36 4.79
N LEU A 199 7.80 3.10 4.95
CA LEU A 199 8.53 2.13 5.75
C LEU A 199 9.94 1.88 5.17
N MET A 200 10.07 1.71 3.86
CA MET A 200 11.34 1.49 3.18
C MET A 200 12.31 2.66 3.39
N ASP A 201 11.83 3.89 3.26
CA ASP A 201 12.63 5.09 3.51
C ASP A 201 13.10 5.17 4.97
N ALA A 202 12.24 4.84 5.94
CA ALA A 202 12.64 4.78 7.35
C ALA A 202 13.70 3.69 7.63
N ILE A 203 13.60 2.53 6.98
CA ILE A 203 14.60 1.45 7.08
C ILE A 203 15.94 1.91 6.53
N LEU A 204 15.94 2.52 5.33
CA LEU A 204 17.15 3.01 4.69
C LEU A 204 17.77 4.16 5.50
N GLN A 205 16.95 5.08 6.01
CA GLN A 205 17.41 6.14 6.90
C GLN A 205 18.08 5.56 8.15
N HIS A 206 17.47 4.54 8.77
CA HIS A 206 18.08 3.87 9.93
C HIS A 206 19.42 3.21 9.56
N PHE A 207 19.47 2.49 8.43
CA PHE A 207 20.68 1.83 7.97
C PHE A 207 21.81 2.85 7.73
N PHE A 208 21.56 3.93 6.99
CA PHE A 208 22.58 4.94 6.71
C PHE A 208 22.94 5.82 7.91
N SER A 209 22.02 6.09 8.83
CA SER A 209 22.34 6.80 10.09
C SER A 209 23.26 5.98 10.99
N GLY A 210 23.24 4.65 10.88
CA GLY A 210 24.16 3.77 11.62
C GLY A 210 25.57 3.68 11.03
N LEU A 211 25.78 4.25 9.83
CA LEU A 211 27.07 4.23 9.12
C LEU A 211 27.89 5.51 9.31
N THR A 212 27.35 6.54 9.95
CA THR A 212 28.13 7.72 10.36
C THR A 212 28.95 7.38 11.61
N PRO A 213 30.31 7.41 11.56
CA PRO A 213 31.11 7.30 12.77
C PRO A 213 30.85 8.50 13.68
N ALA A 214 30.70 8.23 14.98
CA ALA A 214 30.68 9.26 16.02
C ALA A 214 32.04 9.96 16.14
#